data_AF-A0A973ZK29-F1
#
_entry.id   AF-A0A973ZK29-F1
#
_cell.length_a   1.000
_cell.length_b   1.000
_cell.length_c   1.000
_cell.angle_alpha   90.00
_cell.angle_beta   90.00
_cell.angle_gamma   90.00
#
_symmetry.space_group_name_H-M   'P 1'
#
loop_
_entity.id
_entity.type
_entity.pdbx_description
1 polymer ?
#
loop_
_entity_poly.entity_id
_entity_poly.type
_entity_poly.pdbx_seq_one_letter_code
_entity_poly.pdbx_strand_id
1 'polypeptide(L)'
;MTFVDLSADRWQLLTEDTALRLALEIARDNGVSLVGLAKQTYAGRAHRTAVFDRDGLRFALVPGGRPALGHADDQSVELPAMLVAVEALEGRAELRRRGLRTATPHEWEWACAWLAPDDGHTGESRPRPVIDLA
;
A
#
# COMPACT_ATOMS: atom_id res chain seq x y z
N MET A 1 0.98 0.94 19.27
CA MET A 1 0.20 1.37 18.09
C MET A 1 0.25 0.21 17.14
N THR A 2 -0.87 -0.24 16.62
CA THR A 2 -0.86 -1.37 15.69
C THR A 2 -0.60 -0.89 14.27
N PHE A 3 -0.09 -1.76 13.41
CA PHE A 3 0.11 -1.47 11.99
C PHE A 3 -1.14 -0.85 11.35
N VAL A 4 -2.33 -1.41 11.62
CA VAL A 4 -3.60 -0.97 11.03
C VAL A 4 -3.99 0.46 11.41
N ASP A 5 -3.45 1.02 12.50
CA ASP A 5 -3.68 2.40 12.95
C ASP A 5 -2.78 3.44 12.26
N LEU A 6 -1.85 3.02 11.40
CA LEU A 6 -0.88 3.91 10.77
C LEU A 6 -1.52 4.77 9.68
N SER A 7 -1.82 6.03 10.00
CA SER A 7 -2.32 7.00 9.02
C SER A 7 -1.25 7.53 8.06
N ALA A 8 -1.66 7.95 6.86
CA ALA A 8 -0.83 8.59 5.84
C ALA A 8 -0.05 9.80 6.37
N ASP A 9 -0.74 10.76 7.01
CA ASP A 9 -0.11 11.97 7.55
C ASP A 9 1.00 11.62 8.54
N ARG A 10 0.72 10.68 9.45
CA ARG A 10 1.71 10.22 10.43
C ARG A 10 2.91 9.58 9.77
N TRP A 11 2.71 8.65 8.83
CA TRP A 11 3.80 7.98 8.12
C TRP A 11 4.71 8.97 7.40
N GLN A 12 4.12 10.01 6.82
CA GLN A 12 4.82 11.05 6.06
C GLN A 12 5.63 12.00 6.96
N LEU A 13 5.18 12.23 8.18
CA LEU A 13 5.88 13.06 9.18
C LEU A 13 7.07 12.34 9.84
N LEU A 14 7.21 11.02 9.69
CA LEU A 14 8.32 10.29 10.29
C LEU A 14 9.66 10.67 9.65
N THR A 15 10.71 10.74 10.47
CA THR A 15 12.08 10.74 9.96
C THR A 15 12.39 9.42 9.25
N GLU A 16 13.41 9.40 8.40
CA GLU A 16 13.80 8.18 7.69
C GLU A 16 14.15 7.03 8.65
N ASP A 17 14.93 7.29 9.71
CA ASP A 17 15.27 6.28 10.73
C ASP A 17 14.05 5.75 11.49
N THR A 18 13.05 6.60 11.71
CA THR A 18 11.82 6.21 12.43
C THR A 18 10.91 5.41 11.52
N ALA A 19 10.79 5.81 10.25
CA ALA A 19 10.07 5.07 9.23
C ALA A 19 10.70 3.70 8.99
N LEU A 20 12.04 3.62 8.96
CA LEU A 20 12.77 2.36 8.80
C LEU A 20 12.52 1.41 9.98
N ARG A 21 12.63 1.91 11.21
CA ARG A 21 12.35 1.13 12.42
C ARG A 21 10.90 0.61 12.44
N LEU A 22 9.95 1.46 12.11
CA LEU A 22 8.54 1.06 12.03
C LEU A 22 8.31 0.04 10.91
N ALA A 23 8.95 0.21 9.75
CA ALA A 23 8.85 -0.76 8.66
C ALA A 23 9.44 -2.12 9.06
N LEU A 24 10.54 -2.16 9.81
CA LEU A 24 11.10 -3.40 10.35
C LEU A 24 10.17 -4.07 11.38
N GLU A 25 9.47 -3.28 12.20
CA GLU A 25 8.46 -3.79 13.15
C GLU A 25 7.27 -4.41 12.39
N ILE A 26 6.72 -3.69 11.40
CA ILE A 26 5.67 -4.20 10.50
C ILE A 26 6.13 -5.49 9.83
N ALA A 27 7.36 -5.53 9.31
CA ALA A 27 7.91 -6.69 8.65
C ALA A 27 7.90 -7.92 9.56
N ARG A 28 8.41 -7.74 10.79
CA ARG A 28 8.46 -8.81 11.80
C ARG A 28 7.06 -9.33 12.15
N ASP A 29 6.13 -8.43 12.42
CA ASP A 29 4.82 -8.79 12.94
C ASP A 29 3.90 -9.39 11.87
N ASN A 30 4.21 -9.17 10.58
CA ASN A 30 3.43 -9.66 9.45
C ASN A 30 4.12 -10.79 8.65
N GLY A 31 5.29 -11.25 9.09
CA GLY A 31 6.03 -12.32 8.41
C GLY A 31 6.47 -11.96 6.99
N VAL A 32 6.85 -10.70 6.77
CA VAL A 32 7.43 -10.21 5.51
C VAL A 32 8.86 -9.71 5.76
N SER A 33 9.68 -9.64 4.73
CA SER A 33 11.04 -9.09 4.81
C SER A 33 11.07 -7.67 4.25
N LEU A 34 11.66 -6.72 4.98
CA LEU A 34 11.82 -5.36 4.47
C LEU A 34 12.87 -5.33 3.35
N VAL A 35 12.48 -4.82 2.18
CA VAL A 35 13.38 -4.58 1.03
C VAL A 35 13.97 -3.18 1.10
N GLY A 36 13.15 -2.18 1.45
CA GLY A 36 13.61 -0.80 1.60
C GLY A 36 12.49 0.22 1.65
N LEU A 37 12.87 1.50 1.69
CA LEU A 37 11.97 2.63 1.57
C LEU A 37 12.07 3.20 0.16
N ALA A 38 10.94 3.44 -0.48
CA ALA A 38 10.85 4.07 -1.79
C ALA A 38 10.19 5.45 -1.66
N LYS A 39 10.64 6.40 -2.47
CA LYS A 39 9.96 7.69 -2.66
C LYS A 39 9.17 7.61 -3.95
N GLN A 40 7.93 8.05 -3.90
CA GLN A 40 7.04 8.18 -5.04
C GLN A 40 6.56 9.61 -5.11
N THR A 41 6.27 10.05 -6.32
CA THR A 41 5.59 11.31 -6.57
C THR A 41 4.32 10.97 -7.31
N TYR A 42 3.20 11.60 -6.98
CA TYR A 42 1.96 11.50 -7.74
C TYR A 42 1.20 12.80 -7.63
N ALA A 43 0.70 13.31 -8.75
CA ALA A 43 -0.07 14.56 -8.80
C ALA A 43 0.65 15.72 -8.08
N GLY A 44 1.98 15.81 -8.23
CA GLY A 44 2.82 16.82 -7.59
C GLY A 44 3.05 16.64 -6.08
N ARG A 45 2.58 15.53 -5.49
CA ARG A 45 2.82 15.19 -4.08
C ARG A 45 3.85 14.10 -3.99
N ALA A 46 4.92 14.35 -3.23
CA ALA A 46 5.91 13.32 -2.92
C ALA A 46 5.52 12.58 -1.64
N HIS A 47 5.49 11.25 -1.70
CA HIS A 47 5.26 10.40 -0.55
C HIS A 47 6.18 9.20 -0.50
N ARG A 48 6.43 8.73 0.72
CA ARG A 48 7.29 7.59 0.98
C ARG A 48 6.42 6.34 1.11
N THR A 49 6.90 5.21 0.63
CA THR A 49 6.34 3.89 0.95
C THR A 49 7.45 2.94 1.40
N ALA A 50 7.10 1.91 2.17
CA ALA A 50 8.00 0.82 2.50
C ALA A 50 7.67 -0.37 1.58
N VAL A 51 8.71 -1.03 1.06
CA VAL A 51 8.58 -2.20 0.17
C VAL A 51 9.07 -3.44 0.90
N PHE A 52 8.30 -4.51 0.80
CA PHE A 52 8.55 -5.79 1.45
C PHE A 52 8.54 -6.93 0.45
N ASP A 53 9.12 -8.05 0.83
CA ASP A 53 9.08 -9.32 0.12
C ASP A 53 8.49 -10.41 1.02
N ARG A 54 7.69 -11.30 0.43
CA ARG A 54 7.33 -12.57 1.06
C ARG A 54 7.15 -13.62 -0.02
N ASP A 55 7.94 -14.68 0.04
CA ASP A 55 7.92 -15.79 -0.92
C ASP A 55 8.11 -15.31 -2.37
N GLY A 56 8.96 -14.31 -2.58
CA GLY A 56 9.25 -13.73 -3.88
C GLY A 56 8.15 -12.82 -4.44
N LEU A 57 7.15 -12.47 -3.63
CA LEU A 57 6.12 -11.50 -3.97
C LEU A 57 6.40 -10.17 -3.27
N ARG A 58 6.37 -9.07 -4.01
CA ARG A 58 6.58 -7.73 -3.46
C ARG A 58 5.29 -7.10 -2.94
N PHE A 59 5.39 -6.47 -1.78
CA PHE A 59 4.33 -5.72 -1.12
C PHE A 59 4.79 -4.30 -0.85
N ALA A 60 3.88 -3.34 -0.92
CA ALA A 60 4.10 -1.96 -0.55
C ALA A 60 3.19 -1.56 0.61
N LEU A 61 3.71 -0.72 1.50
CA LEU A 61 2.93 -0.09 2.56
C LEU A 61 1.99 0.95 1.95
N VAL A 62 0.69 0.73 2.16
CA VAL A 62 -0.35 1.75 1.99
C VAL A 62 -0.85 2.11 3.39
N PRO A 63 -0.46 3.27 3.95
CA PRO A 63 -0.96 3.68 5.25
C PRO A 63 -2.46 3.99 5.18
N GLY A 64 -3.13 3.92 6.33
CA GLY A 64 -4.54 4.23 6.45
C GLY A 64 -4.84 5.69 6.13
N GLY A 65 -6.08 5.97 5.79
CA GLY A 65 -6.51 7.30 5.40
C GLY A 65 -8.01 7.40 5.22
N ARG A 66 -8.47 8.63 5.03
CA ARG A 66 -9.86 8.95 4.73
C ARG A 66 -9.94 9.61 3.35
N PRO A 67 -9.76 8.85 2.24
CA PRO A 67 -9.95 9.41 0.91
C PRO A 67 -11.42 9.77 0.68
N ALA A 68 -11.64 10.85 -0.07
CA ALA A 68 -12.90 11.06 -0.78
C ALA A 68 -12.94 10.09 -1.96
N LEU A 69 -13.97 9.25 -2.03
CA LEU A 69 -14.07 8.16 -3.00
C LEU A 69 -15.25 8.40 -3.94
N GLY A 70 -15.07 8.04 -5.21
CA GLY A 70 -16.03 8.32 -6.27
C GLY A 70 -15.96 9.73 -6.85
N HIS A 71 -16.75 9.98 -7.91
CA HIS A 71 -16.79 11.26 -8.64
C HIS A 71 -17.53 12.37 -7.86
N ALA A 72 -18.28 12.01 -6.83
CA ALA A 72 -18.93 12.94 -5.92
C ALA A 72 -18.18 12.90 -4.59
N ASP A 73 -17.51 14.00 -4.24
CA ASP A 73 -16.63 14.15 -3.07
C ASP A 73 -17.35 14.05 -1.69
N ASP A 74 -18.56 13.48 -1.62
CA ASP A 74 -19.39 13.44 -0.40
C ASP A 74 -19.26 12.14 0.40
N GLN A 75 -18.63 11.10 -0.16
CA GLN A 75 -18.40 9.82 0.53
C GLN A 75 -16.93 9.67 0.89
N SER A 76 -16.63 9.96 2.16
CA SER A 76 -15.34 9.65 2.78
C SER A 76 -15.42 8.31 3.52
N VAL A 77 -14.48 7.41 3.23
CA VAL A 77 -14.39 6.09 3.90
C VAL A 77 -13.10 6.01 4.69
N GLU A 78 -13.18 5.57 5.94
CA GLU A 78 -12.00 5.24 6.75
C GLU A 78 -11.40 3.92 6.29
N LEU A 79 -10.13 3.94 5.90
CA LEU A 79 -9.38 2.76 5.47
C LEU A 79 -8.18 2.54 6.41
N PRO A 80 -7.94 1.30 6.88
CA PRO A 80 -6.77 0.98 7.69
C PRO A 80 -5.51 0.98 6.84
N ALA A 81 -4.34 0.91 7.49
CA ALA A 81 -3.11 0.59 6.79
C ALA A 81 -3.15 -0.86 6.25
N MET A 82 -2.57 -1.07 5.07
CA MET A 82 -2.57 -2.33 4.34
C MET A 82 -1.20 -2.60 3.71
N LEU A 83 -0.86 -3.88 3.55
CA LEU A 83 0.31 -4.32 2.77
C LEU A 83 -0.14 -4.82 1.40
N VAL A 84 0.06 -3.98 0.39
CA VAL A 84 -0.46 -4.17 -0.96
C VAL A 84 0.57 -4.82 -1.85
N ALA A 85 0.30 -6.02 -2.34
CA ALA A 85 1.14 -6.59 -3.37
C ALA A 85 1.09 -5.74 -4.63
N VAL A 86 2.26 -5.55 -5.22
CA VAL A 86 2.47 -4.67 -6.39
C VAL A 86 2.67 -5.47 -7.69
N GLU A 87 2.56 -6.79 -7.60
CA GLU A 87 2.73 -7.72 -8.71
C GLU A 87 1.41 -8.47 -8.98
N ALA A 88 1.17 -8.77 -10.26
CA ALA A 88 -0.04 -9.47 -10.65
C ALA A 88 -0.01 -10.94 -10.18
N LEU A 89 -0.98 -11.33 -9.34
CA LEU A 89 -1.26 -12.73 -9.05
C LEU A 89 -2.44 -13.24 -9.87
N GLU A 90 -2.31 -14.46 -10.40
CA GLU A 90 -3.34 -15.10 -11.19
C GLU A 90 -4.36 -15.85 -10.30
N GLY A 91 -5.60 -15.37 -10.32
CA GLY A 91 -6.76 -16.09 -9.81
C GLY A 91 -6.96 -16.06 -8.28
N ARG A 92 -8.23 -16.19 -7.87
CA ARG A 92 -8.63 -16.11 -6.45
C ARG A 92 -8.14 -17.29 -5.60
N ALA A 93 -7.92 -18.45 -6.22
CA ALA A 93 -7.44 -19.64 -5.51
C ALA A 93 -5.99 -19.45 -5.03
N GLU A 94 -5.15 -18.85 -5.86
CA GLU A 94 -3.75 -18.58 -5.50
C GLU A 94 -3.65 -17.55 -4.38
N LEU A 95 -4.46 -16.50 -4.44
CA LEU A 95 -4.57 -15.51 -3.36
C LEU A 95 -4.86 -16.21 -2.03
N ARG A 96 -5.90 -17.05 -1.98
CA ARG A 96 -6.26 -17.78 -0.75
C ARG A 96 -5.15 -18.71 -0.26
N ARG A 97 -4.48 -19.44 -1.16
CA ARG A 97 -3.35 -20.32 -0.80
C ARG A 97 -2.21 -19.56 -0.12
N ARG A 98 -2.00 -18.30 -0.51
CA ARG A 98 -0.97 -17.42 0.06
C ARG A 98 -1.47 -16.59 1.25
N GLY A 99 -2.68 -16.83 1.75
CA GLY A 99 -3.28 -16.05 2.84
C GLY A 99 -3.65 -14.62 2.46
N LEU A 100 -4.00 -14.40 1.19
CA LEU A 100 -4.26 -13.09 0.61
C LEU A 100 -5.71 -12.94 0.20
N ARG A 101 -6.21 -11.70 0.23
CA ARG A 101 -7.56 -11.35 -0.23
C ARG A 101 -7.51 -10.33 -1.36
N THR A 102 -8.60 -10.26 -2.12
CA THR A 102 -8.84 -9.14 -3.04
C THR A 102 -9.21 -7.90 -2.24
N ALA A 103 -8.70 -6.73 -2.64
CA ALA A 103 -9.23 -5.48 -2.13
C ALA A 103 -10.68 -5.25 -2.51
N THR A 104 -11.36 -4.50 -1.64
CA THR A 104 -12.58 -3.79 -1.98
C THR A 104 -12.30 -2.67 -2.98
N PRO A 105 -13.32 -2.13 -3.68
CA PRO A 105 -13.13 -0.99 -4.59
C PRO A 105 -12.45 0.22 -3.92
N HIS A 106 -12.84 0.54 -2.68
CA HIS A 106 -12.30 1.67 -1.93
C HIS A 106 -10.82 1.49 -1.57
N GLU A 107 -10.44 0.30 -1.11
CA GLU A 107 -9.03 -0.04 -0.85
C GLU A 107 -8.19 0.00 -2.13
N TRP A 108 -8.77 -0.41 -3.27
CA TRP A 108 -8.12 -0.33 -4.57
C TRP A 108 -7.88 1.12 -5.01
N GLU A 109 -8.90 1.98 -4.94
CA GLU A 109 -8.77 3.40 -5.29
C GLU A 109 -7.70 4.09 -4.44
N TRP A 110 -7.71 3.82 -3.14
CA TRP A 110 -6.73 4.35 -2.21
C TRP A 110 -5.31 3.86 -2.49
N ALA A 111 -5.13 2.54 -2.65
CA ALA A 111 -3.83 1.97 -2.97
C ALA A 111 -3.27 2.50 -4.29
N CYS A 112 -4.12 2.68 -5.31
CA CYS A 112 -3.70 3.28 -6.57
C CYS A 112 -3.27 4.74 -6.41
N ALA A 113 -4.02 5.56 -5.66
CA ALA A 113 -3.63 6.94 -5.39
C ALA A 113 -2.31 7.02 -4.61
N TRP A 114 -2.05 6.05 -3.71
CA TRP A 114 -0.84 5.98 -2.92
C TRP A 114 0.35 5.34 -3.63
N LEU A 115 0.17 4.48 -4.63
CA LEU A 115 1.26 3.74 -5.28
C LEU A 115 1.51 4.16 -6.73
N ALA A 116 0.73 5.11 -7.25
CA ALA A 116 0.93 5.62 -8.60
C ALA A 116 2.28 6.35 -8.70
N PRO A 117 3.16 5.94 -9.63
CA PRO A 117 4.35 6.73 -9.94
C PRO A 117 4.00 7.96 -10.79
N ASP A 118 4.84 9.01 -10.72
CA ASP A 118 4.79 10.19 -11.60
C ASP A 118 5.44 9.85 -12.93
N ASP A 119 4.92 8.82 -13.60
CA ASP A 119 5.33 8.51 -14.95
C ASP A 119 4.46 9.41 -15.82
N GLY A 120 5.04 10.45 -16.43
CA GLY A 120 4.37 11.31 -17.43
C GLY A 120 3.95 10.56 -18.71
N HIS A 121 3.53 9.30 -18.61
CA HIS A 121 3.00 8.46 -19.67
C HIS A 121 1.55 8.08 -19.34
N THR A 122 0.63 8.83 -19.93
CA THR A 122 -0.72 8.36 -20.20
C THR A 122 -0.64 7.09 -21.05
N GLY A 123 -0.84 5.95 -20.41
CA GLY A 123 -1.16 4.68 -21.07
C GLY A 123 0.05 3.80 -21.34
N GLU A 124 0.40 2.92 -20.40
CA GLU A 124 0.33 1.45 -20.55
C GLU A 124 0.79 0.82 -19.23
N SER A 125 0.10 -0.23 -18.79
CA SER A 125 0.36 -1.00 -17.56
C SER A 125 0.10 -0.28 -16.23
N ARG A 126 -1.17 0.02 -15.96
CA ARG A 126 -1.65 0.20 -14.58
C ARG A 126 -1.44 -1.11 -13.82
N PRO A 127 -0.83 -1.10 -12.62
CA PRO A 127 -0.75 -2.30 -11.80
C PRO A 127 -2.17 -2.82 -11.51
N ARG A 128 -2.38 -4.12 -11.75
CA ARG A 128 -3.51 -4.91 -11.25
C ARG A 128 -2.90 -6.17 -10.61
N PRO A 129 -3.40 -6.78 -9.52
CA PRO A 129 -4.35 -6.37 -8.48
C PRO A 129 -3.72 -6.27 -7.07
N VAL A 130 -4.55 -5.90 -6.09
CA VAL A 130 -4.25 -5.63 -4.67
C VAL A 130 -4.21 -6.89 -3.80
N ILE A 131 -3.43 -6.82 -2.72
CA ILE A 131 -3.39 -7.81 -1.65
C ILE A 131 -3.43 -7.09 -0.29
N ASP A 132 -3.98 -7.71 0.73
CA ASP A 132 -3.79 -7.31 2.13
C ASP A 132 -3.52 -8.60 2.91
N LEU A 133 -2.74 -8.51 3.99
CA LEU A 133 -2.54 -9.63 4.90
C LEU A 133 -3.71 -9.64 5.88
N ALA A 134 -4.44 -10.75 5.89
CA ALA A 134 -5.52 -10.98 6.84
C ALA A 134 -4.97 -11.24 8.26
#